data_AF-A0A852JZ84-F1
#
_entry.id   AF-A0A852JZ84-F1
#
_cell.length_a   1.000
_cell.length_b   1.000
_cell.length_c   1.000
_cell.angle_alpha   90.00
_cell.angle_beta   90.00
_cell.angle_gamma   90.00
#
_symmetry.space_group_name_H-M   'P 1'
#
loop_
_entity.id
_entity.type
_entity.pdbx_description
1 polymer ?
#
loop_
_entity_poly.entity_id
_entity_poly.type
_entity_poly.pdbx_seq_one_letter_code
_entity_poly.pdbx_strand_id
1 'polypeptide(L)'
;QDKEKLEICKLNDPPSAETVKDMIKYARNVIEEFRRAKHYKYILCLTLTPLVELLEICELSLDKMGAVFEDSNVYMLHMMYQAMGVCLYVQDWEGALCYGQKIIRPY
;
A
#
# COMPACT_ATOMS: atom_id res chain seq x y z
N GLN A 1 22.01 -6.36 1.71
CA GLN A 1 22.24 -5.13 0.93
C GLN A 1 20.92 -4.35 0.86
N ASP A 2 20.24 -4.22 2.01
CA ASP A 2 18.79 -3.91 2.08
C ASP A 2 18.49 -2.56 2.76
N LYS A 3 19.51 -1.73 2.98
CA LYS A 3 19.36 -0.44 3.67
C LYS A 3 18.78 0.66 2.78
N GLU A 4 18.86 0.55 1.46
CA GLU A 4 18.33 1.56 0.53
C GLU A 4 16.81 1.46 0.31
N LYS A 5 16.16 0.36 0.69
CA LYS A 5 14.73 0.13 0.41
C LYS A 5 13.76 0.66 1.48
N LEU A 6 14.28 1.18 2.59
CA LEU A 6 13.50 1.68 3.72
C LEU A 6 13.69 3.19 3.83
N GLU A 7 13.16 3.94 2.87
CA GLU A 7 13.10 5.40 3.00
C GLU A 7 12.06 5.75 4.08
N ILE A 8 12.54 6.43 5.13
CA ILE A 8 11.77 6.87 6.30
C ILE A 8 11.42 8.34 6.08
N CYS A 9 10.20 8.72 6.44
CA CYS A 9 9.68 10.07 6.26
C CYS A 9 10.63 11.09 6.92
N LYS A 10 11.13 12.06 6.15
CA LYS A 10 11.92 13.20 6.64
C LYS A 10 11.04 14.16 7.44
N LEU A 11 10.57 13.71 8.60
CA LEU A 11 9.96 14.56 9.62
C LEU A 11 11.07 15.36 10.34
N ASN A 12 10.72 16.56 10.83
CA ASN A 12 11.63 17.39 11.63
C ASN A 12 12.16 16.64 12.87
N ASP A 13 11.40 15.66 13.37
CA ASP A 13 11.82 14.66 14.33
C ASP A 13 11.82 13.26 13.67
N PRO A 14 12.97 12.60 13.52
CA PRO A 14 13.02 11.28 12.91
C PRO A 14 12.27 10.25 13.79
N PRO A 15 11.46 9.36 13.18
CA PRO A 15 10.77 8.31 13.92
C PRO A 15 11.76 7.43 14.70
N SER A 16 11.38 7.04 15.92
CA SER A 16 12.22 6.14 16.72
C SER A 16 12.42 4.79 16.02
N ALA A 17 13.54 4.12 16.28
CA ALA A 17 13.83 2.81 15.69
C ALA A 17 12.77 1.74 16.05
N GLU A 18 12.12 1.87 17.21
CA GLU A 18 11.02 1.01 17.63
C GLU A 18 9.76 1.26 16.79
N THR A 19 9.41 2.54 16.57
CA THR A 19 8.30 2.95 15.71
C THR A 19 8.47 2.41 14.28
N VAL A 20 9.69 2.51 13.72
CA VAL A 20 9.99 1.97 12.39
C VAL A 20 9.84 0.45 12.37
N LYS A 21 10.33 -0.26 13.39
CA LYS A 21 10.23 -1.73 13.47
C LYS A 21 8.78 -2.20 13.58
N ASP A 22 7.97 -1.52 14.39
CA ASP A 22 6.55 -1.81 14.53
C ASP A 22 5.78 -1.51 13.24
N MET A 23 6.14 -0.43 12.54
CA MET A 23 5.53 -0.12 11.25
C MET A 23 5.89 -1.14 10.17
N ILE A 24 7.14 -1.65 10.15
CA ILE A 24 7.53 -2.75 9.26
C ILE A 24 6.69 -4.01 9.56
N LYS A 25 6.47 -4.32 10.84
CA LYS A 25 5.63 -5.46 11.25
C LYS A 25 4.18 -5.26 10.80
N TYR A 26 3.64 -4.06 10.99
CA TYR A 26 2.31 -3.69 10.51
C TYR A 26 2.19 -3.86 8.99
N ALA A 27 3.13 -3.29 8.23
CA ALA A 27 3.15 -3.38 6.76
C ALA A 27 3.14 -4.83 6.27
N ARG A 28 3.96 -5.70 6.87
CA ARG A 28 3.99 -7.14 6.54
C ARG A 28 2.66 -7.84 6.82
N ASN A 29 2.03 -7.51 7.94
CA ASN A 29 0.73 -8.09 8.29
C ASN A 29 -0.35 -7.65 7.30
N VAL A 30 -0.42 -6.35 6.97
CA VAL A 30 -1.37 -5.81 5.99
C VAL A 30 -1.18 -6.47 4.63
N ILE A 31 0.05 -6.63 4.15
CA ILE A 31 0.32 -7.27 2.86
C ILE A 31 -0.20 -8.72 2.84
N GLU A 32 0.03 -9.47 3.92
CA GLU A 32 -0.49 -10.84 4.03
C GLU A 32 -2.03 -10.89 4.17
N GLU A 33 -2.62 -9.97 4.92
CA GLU A 33 -4.08 -9.84 5.04
C GLU A 33 -4.72 -9.50 3.68
N PHE A 34 -4.14 -8.54 2.96
CA PHE A 34 -4.58 -8.18 1.62
C PHE A 34 -4.44 -9.35 0.65
N ARG A 35 -3.33 -10.10 0.70
CA ARG A 35 -3.13 -11.29 -0.13
C ARG A 35 -4.19 -12.36 0.12
N ARG A 36 -4.55 -12.59 1.38
CA ARG A 36 -5.61 -13.53 1.78
C ARG A 36 -6.99 -13.04 1.35
N ALA A 37 -7.29 -11.76 1.58
CA ALA A 37 -8.55 -11.15 1.22
C ALA A 37 -8.75 -11.16 -0.31
N LYS A 38 -7.71 -10.86 -1.08
CA LYS A 38 -7.73 -10.98 -2.55
C LYS A 38 -7.97 -12.42 -2.99
N HIS A 39 -7.28 -13.41 -2.42
CA HIS A 39 -7.48 -14.81 -2.80
C HIS A 39 -8.90 -15.29 -2.49
N TYR A 40 -9.45 -14.93 -1.32
CA TYR A 40 -10.81 -15.31 -0.94
C TYR A 40 -11.88 -14.59 -1.78
N LYS A 41 -11.76 -13.27 -1.92
CA LYS A 41 -12.78 -12.44 -2.58
C LYS A 41 -12.75 -12.55 -4.11
N TYR A 42 -11.57 -12.65 -4.71
CA TYR A 42 -11.41 -12.70 -6.18
C TYR A 42 -11.70 -14.10 -6.76
N ILE A 43 -11.49 -15.17 -5.98
CA ILE A 43 -11.85 -16.54 -6.40
C ILE A 43 -13.33 -16.83 -6.15
N LEU A 44 -13.93 -16.25 -5.10
CA LEU A 44 -15.30 -16.57 -4.69
C LEU A 44 -16.36 -15.56 -5.15
N CYS A 45 -15.99 -14.35 -5.60
CA CYS A 45 -16.96 -13.28 -5.86
C CYS A 45 -16.61 -12.39 -7.08
N LEU A 46 -17.44 -12.46 -8.11
CA LEU A 46 -17.47 -11.55 -9.28
C LEU A 46 -18.31 -10.28 -9.00
N THR A 47 -18.38 -9.80 -7.76
CA THR A 47 -19.23 -8.65 -7.38
C THR A 47 -18.39 -7.44 -6.97
N LEU A 48 -18.87 -6.23 -7.28
CA LEU A 48 -18.15 -4.95 -7.08
C LEU A 48 -17.94 -4.60 -5.58
N THR A 49 -18.83 -5.04 -4.69
CA THR A 49 -18.81 -4.69 -3.25
C THR A 49 -17.53 -5.10 -2.52
N PRO A 50 -17.05 -6.36 -2.61
CA PRO A 50 -15.80 -6.78 -1.96
C PRO A 50 -14.53 -6.09 -2.48
N LEU A 51 -14.55 -5.48 -3.67
CA LEU A 51 -13.40 -4.73 -4.22
C LEU A 51 -13.27 -3.34 -3.62
N VAL A 52 -14.39 -2.68 -3.28
CA VAL A 52 -14.36 -1.40 -2.56
C VAL A 52 -13.71 -1.58 -1.19
N GLU A 53 -14.05 -2.66 -0.48
CA GLU A 53 -13.41 -2.99 0.81
C GLU A 53 -11.89 -3.28 0.67
N LEU A 54 -11.44 -3.84 -0.46
CA LEU A 54 -10.01 -4.04 -0.71
C LEU A 54 -9.30 -2.70 -0.93
N LEU A 55 -9.92 -1.78 -1.67
CA LEU A 55 -9.38 -0.45 -1.89
C LEU A 55 -9.31 0.35 -0.56
N GLU A 56 -10.34 0.26 0.27
CA GLU A 56 -10.36 0.88 1.60
C GLU A 56 -9.22 0.38 2.50
N ILE A 57 -8.95 -0.93 2.49
CA ILE A 57 -7.78 -1.49 3.20
C ILE A 57 -6.48 -0.88 2.68
N CYS A 58 -6.34 -0.73 1.35
CA CYS A 58 -5.16 -0.08 0.76
C CYS A 58 -5.01 1.37 1.20
N GLU A 59 -6.08 2.17 1.13
CA GLU A 59 -6.06 3.59 1.49
C GLU A 59 -5.75 3.80 2.96
N LEU A 60 -6.43 3.09 3.87
CA LEU A 60 -6.17 3.15 5.31
C LEU A 60 -4.75 2.73 5.66
N SER A 61 -4.21 1.74 4.96
CA SER A 61 -2.84 1.27 5.19
C SER A 61 -1.80 2.27 4.67
N LEU A 62 -2.06 2.91 3.52
CA LEU A 62 -1.22 3.96 2.96
C LEU A 62 -1.18 5.18 3.87
N ASP A 63 -2.33 5.64 4.38
CA ASP A 63 -2.40 6.76 5.31
C ASP A 63 -1.60 6.49 6.59
N LYS A 64 -1.82 5.30 7.20
CA LYS A 64 -1.12 4.91 8.42
C LYS A 64 0.39 4.74 8.24
N MET A 65 0.82 4.14 7.12
CA MET A 65 2.24 3.96 6.84
C MET A 65 2.92 5.26 6.40
N GLY A 66 2.20 6.16 5.72
CA GLY A 66 2.71 7.47 5.28
C GLY A 66 3.10 8.41 6.42
N ALA A 67 2.59 8.15 7.64
CA ALA A 67 3.05 8.83 8.84
C ALA A 67 4.51 8.51 9.23
N VAL A 68 5.09 7.41 8.70
CA VAL A 68 6.43 6.92 9.07
C VAL A 68 7.31 6.67 7.85
N PHE A 69 6.76 6.22 6.74
CA PHE A 69 7.47 5.89 5.50
C PHE A 69 7.24 6.96 4.43
N GLU A 70 8.26 7.23 3.62
CA GLU A 70 8.08 8.06 2.42
C GLU A 70 7.28 7.29 1.36
N ASP A 71 6.64 8.01 0.43
CA ASP A 71 5.89 7.42 -0.70
C ASP A 71 6.75 6.46 -1.54
N SER A 72 8.07 6.70 -1.56
CA SER A 72 9.11 5.90 -2.21
C SER A 72 9.40 4.56 -1.52
N ASN A 73 8.95 4.38 -0.28
CA ASN A 73 9.21 3.19 0.48
C ASN A 73 8.57 1.96 -0.18
N VAL A 74 9.28 0.83 -0.19
CA VAL A 74 8.80 -0.39 -0.85
C VAL A 74 7.45 -0.89 -0.32
N TYR A 75 7.11 -0.64 0.95
CA TYR A 75 5.81 -1.01 1.51
C TYR A 75 4.70 -0.07 1.03
N MET A 76 4.99 1.24 0.92
CA MET A 76 4.07 2.22 0.35
C MET A 76 3.80 1.89 -1.13
N LEU A 77 4.86 1.68 -1.90
CA LEU A 77 4.76 1.28 -3.31
C LEU A 77 4.00 -0.04 -3.50
N HIS A 78 4.21 -1.02 -2.62
CA HIS A 78 3.48 -2.27 -2.69
C HIS A 78 1.97 -2.04 -2.54
N MET A 79 1.55 -1.25 -1.55
CA MET A 79 0.14 -0.97 -1.33
C MET A 79 -0.47 -0.10 -2.44
N MET A 80 0.27 0.88 -2.97
CA MET A 80 -0.17 1.66 -4.13
C MET A 80 -0.34 0.77 -5.37
N TYR A 81 0.57 -0.19 -5.59
CA TYR A 81 0.47 -1.13 -6.70
C TYR A 81 -0.74 -2.05 -6.54
N GLN A 82 -1.02 -2.54 -5.33
CA GLN A 82 -2.24 -3.32 -5.09
C GLN A 82 -3.52 -2.50 -5.31
N ALA A 83 -3.55 -1.25 -4.83
CA ALA A 83 -4.68 -0.34 -5.04
C ALA A 83 -4.93 -0.08 -6.53
N MET A 84 -3.86 0.19 -7.29
CA MET A 84 -3.93 0.33 -8.75
C MET A 84 -4.52 -0.93 -9.42
N GLY A 85 -4.12 -2.13 -8.98
CA GLY A 85 -4.67 -3.39 -9.49
C GLY A 85 -6.17 -3.54 -9.21
N VAL A 86 -6.65 -3.06 -8.06
CA VAL A 86 -8.09 -3.02 -7.72
C VAL A 86 -8.82 -2.01 -8.61
N CYS A 87 -8.29 -0.80 -8.78
CA CYS A 87 -8.85 0.23 -9.67
C CYS A 87 -8.98 -0.28 -11.12
N LEU A 88 -7.94 -0.94 -11.66
CA LEU A 88 -7.99 -1.55 -12.99
C LEU A 88 -9.10 -2.59 -13.12
N TYR A 89 -9.35 -3.37 -12.07
CA TYR A 89 -10.40 -4.39 -12.09
C TYR A 89 -11.82 -3.80 -12.09
N VAL A 90 -12.05 -2.76 -11.30
CA VAL A 90 -13.36 -2.06 -11.24
C VAL A 90 -13.55 -1.05 -12.36
N GLN A 91 -12.63 -0.99 -13.32
CA GLN A 91 -12.62 -0.04 -14.44
C GLN A 91 -12.56 1.44 -14.02
N ASP A 92 -12.00 1.70 -12.83
CA ASP A 92 -11.63 3.05 -12.39
C ASP A 92 -10.27 3.43 -13.00
N TRP A 93 -10.31 3.89 -14.24
CA TRP A 93 -9.12 4.27 -15.00
C TRP A 93 -8.42 5.50 -14.40
N GLU A 94 -9.17 6.41 -13.79
CA GLU A 94 -8.63 7.63 -13.19
C GLU A 94 -7.87 7.32 -11.90
N GLY A 95 -8.44 6.49 -11.03
CA GLY A 95 -7.74 5.99 -9.84
C GLY A 95 -6.49 5.19 -10.21
N ALA A 96 -6.58 4.30 -11.20
CA ALA A 96 -5.43 3.53 -11.68
C ALA A 96 -4.30 4.43 -12.22
N LEU A 97 -4.65 5.49 -12.96
CA LEU A 97 -3.68 6.47 -13.45
C LEU A 97 -3.05 7.27 -12.31
N CYS A 98 -3.84 7.69 -11.32
CA CYS A 98 -3.35 8.43 -10.14
C CYS A 98 -2.32 7.61 -9.35
N TYR A 99 -2.60 6.34 -9.06
CA TYR A 99 -1.63 5.44 -8.40
C TYR A 99 -0.42 5.15 -9.30
N GLY A 100 -0.63 4.93 -10.60
CA GLY A 100 0.46 4.69 -11.55
C GLY A 100 1.45 5.87 -11.64
N GLN A 101 0.95 7.11 -11.63
CA GLN A 101 1.79 8.31 -11.61
C GLN A 101 2.62 8.43 -10.33
N LYS A 102 2.08 8.01 -9.18
CA LYS A 102 2.83 7.99 -7.91
C LYS A 102 3.95 6.94 -7.92
N ILE A 103 3.69 5.77 -8.52
CA ILE A 103 4.66 4.66 -8.58
C ILE A 103 5.80 4.93 -9.58
N ILE A 104 5.50 5.52 -10.74
CA ILE A 104 6.46 5.68 -11.84
C ILE A 104 7.39 6.89 -11.71
N ARG A 105 7.17 7.75 -10.70
CA ARG A 105 8.04 8.92 -10.50
C ARG A 105 9.50 8.45 -10.34
N PRO A 106 10.42 8.97 -11.16
CA PRO A 106 11.83 8.60 -11.06
C PRO A 106 12.38 9.08 -9.72
N TYR A 107 12.95 8.13 -8.96
CA TYR A 107 13.75 8.37 -7.76
C TYR A 107 15.09 9.01 -8.12
#